data_AF-A0A0N5BEE2-F1
#
_entry.id   AF-A0A0N5BEE2-F1
#
_cell.length_a   1.000
_cell.length_b   1.000
_cell.length_c   1.000
_cell.angle_alpha   90.00
_cell.angle_beta   90.00
_cell.angle_gamma   90.00
#
_symmetry.space_group_name_H-M   'P 1'
#
loop_
_entity.id
_entity.type
_entity.pdbx_description
1 polymer ?
#
loop_
_entity_poly.entity_id
_entity_poly.type
_entity_poly.pdbx_seq_one_letter_code
_entity_poly.pdbx_strand_id
1 'polypeptide(L)' 'MHQKLSQKVSALVNRKEPILLNNNAKPHILKRTVQKPRELGYETLPHPAYSPDISSTDYHFFKHLNTF' A
#
# COMPACT_ATOMS: atom_id res chain seq x y z
N MET A 1 -11.79 -9.23 10.92
CA MET A 1 -10.41 -8.89 11.35
C MET A 1 -9.70 -10.15 11.78
N HIS A 2 -8.53 -10.46 11.20
CA HIS A 2 -7.79 -11.68 11.52
C HIS A 2 -7.21 -11.61 12.95
N GLN A 3 -7.81 -12.35 13.90
CA GLN A 3 -7.47 -12.29 15.33
C GLN A 3 -5.98 -12.56 15.62
N LYS A 4 -5.37 -13.48 14.86
CA LYS A 4 -3.93 -13.80 14.92
C LYS A 4 -3.03 -12.63 14.50
N LEU A 5 -3.48 -11.79 13.57
CA LEU A 5 -2.73 -10.62 13.10
C LEU A 5 -2.72 -9.52 14.17
N SER A 6 -3.85 -9.29 14.84
CA SER A 6 -3.93 -8.34 15.96
C SER A 6 -2.97 -8.70 17.10
N GLN A 7 -2.82 -10.00 17.41
CA GLN A 7 -1.85 -10.45 18.41
C GLN A 7 -0.39 -10.23 18.00
N LYS A 8 -0.06 -10.43 16.71
CA LYS A 8 1.33 -10.31 16.20
C LYS A 8 1.76 -8.89 15.86
N VAL A 9 0.84 -8.05 15.39
CA VAL A 9 1.10 -6.68 14.91
C VAL A 9 0.03 -5.71 15.41
N SER A 10 -0.25 -5.74 16.71
CA SER A 10 -1.26 -4.91 17.39
C SER A 10 -1.11 -3.42 17.07
N ALA A 11 0.12 -2.89 17.06
CA ALA A 11 0.39 -1.48 16.76
C ALA A 11 -0.06 -1.08 15.34
N LEU A 12 0.11 -1.99 14.37
CA LEU A 12 -0.31 -1.77 12.99
C LEU A 12 -1.84 -1.87 12.86
N VAL A 13 -2.45 -2.85 13.52
CA VAL A 13 -3.90 -3.10 13.45
C VAL A 13 -4.71 -1.99 14.13
N ASN A 14 -4.16 -1.37 15.19
CA ASN A 14 -4.79 -0.27 15.91
C ASN A 14 -4.39 1.12 15.39
N ARG A 15 -3.61 1.19 14.31
CA ARG A 15 -3.17 2.44 13.72
C ARG A 15 -4.36 3.21 13.13
N LYS A 16 -4.44 4.51 13.43
CA LYS A 16 -5.47 5.40 12.88
C LYS A 16 -5.09 6.00 11.53
N GLU A 17 -3.81 6.32 11.37
CA GLU A 17 -3.30 6.90 10.13
C GLU A 17 -3.23 5.86 9.01
N PRO A 18 -3.77 6.14 7.82
CA PRO A 18 -3.73 5.22 6.71
C PRO A 18 -2.30 5.05 6.18
N ILE A 19 -2.02 3.84 5.69
CA ILE A 19 -0.77 3.49 5.04
C ILE A 19 -1.04 3.30 3.55
N LEU A 20 -0.32 4.03 2.72
CA LEU A 20 -0.41 3.97 1.27
C LEU A 20 0.72 3.09 0.72
N LEU A 21 0.35 2.03 0.00
CA LEU A 21 1.25 1.21 -0.78
C LEU A 21 0.93 1.41 -2.27
N ASN A 22 1.83 2.09 -2.98
CA ASN A 22 1.74 2.32 -4.43
C ASN A 22 3.06 1.91 -5.09
N ASN A 23 3.01 1.61 -6.38
CA ASN A 23 4.22 1.32 -7.14
C ASN A 23 5.06 2.58 -7.42
N ASN A 24 6.27 2.35 -7.93
CA ASN A 24 7.24 3.39 -8.27
C ASN A 24 7.04 3.97 -9.69
N ALA A 25 5.84 3.91 -10.26
CA ALA A 25 5.63 4.55 -11.56
C ALA A 25 5.86 6.07 -11.48
N LYS A 26 6.35 6.66 -12.58
CA LYS A 26 6.71 8.09 -12.64
C LYS A 26 5.65 9.02 -12.02
N PRO A 27 4.33 8.89 -12.33
CA PRO A 27 3.31 9.76 -11.74
C PRO A 27 3.29 9.76 -10.20
N HIS A 28 3.63 8.65 -9.55
CA HIS A 28 3.59 8.48 -8.10
C HIS A 28 4.84 9.01 -7.40
N ILE A 29 5.98 9.09 -8.09
CA ILE A 29 7.24 9.61 -7.53
C ILE A 29 7.35 11.14 -7.68
N LEU A 30 6.52 11.76 -8.54
CA LEU A 30 6.51 13.22 -8.65
C LEU A 30 6.32 13.88 -7.28
N LYS A 31 7.12 14.91 -6.99
CA LYS A 31 7.10 15.64 -5.70
C LYS A 31 5.69 16.05 -5.29
N ARG A 32 4.89 16.57 -6.24
CA ARG A 32 3.50 16.97 -6.01
C ARG A 32 2.65 15.79 -5.53
N THR A 33 2.80 14.63 -6.17
CA THR A 33 2.06 13.41 -5.85
C THR A 33 2.51 12.81 -4.52
N VAL A 34 3.78 12.91 -4.15
CA VAL A 34 4.29 12.46 -2.84
C VAL A 34 3.88 13.39 -1.71
N GLN A 35 3.77 14.69 -1.98
CA GLN A 35 3.37 15.69 -0.98
C GLN A 35 1.90 15.54 -0.57
N LYS A 36 1.02 15.18 -1.52
CA LYS A 36 -0.42 15.12 -1.27
C LYS A 36 -0.83 14.09 -0.20
N PRO A 37 -0.33 12.83 -0.20
CA PRO A 37 -0.54 11.88 0.87
C PRO A 37 -0.12 12.42 2.24
N ARG A 38 1.02 13.11 2.32
CA ARG A 38 1.51 13.70 3.58
C ARG A 38 0.57 14.77 4.13
N GLU A 39 0.05 15.65 3.26
CA GLU A 39 -0.96 16.66 3.64
C GLU A 39 -2.25 16.02 4.16
N LEU A 40 -2.56 14.81 3.68
CA LEU A 40 -3.77 14.07 4.04
C LEU A 40 -3.56 13.10 5.23
N GLY A 41 -2.37 13.06 5.84
CA GLY A 41 -2.04 12.17 6.97
C GLY A 41 -1.62 10.75 6.58
N TYR A 42 -1.42 10.47 5.29
CA TYR A 42 -1.03 9.14 4.82
C TYR A 42 0.48 8.94 4.96
N GLU A 43 0.87 7.78 5.50
CA GLU A 43 2.25 7.30 5.42
C GLU A 43 2.42 6.48 4.14
N THR A 44 3.37 6.86 3.30
CA THR A 44 3.69 6.10 2.08
C THR A 44 4.76 5.05 2.40
N LEU A 45 4.48 3.77 2.14
CA LEU A 45 5.47 2.71 2.24
C LEU A 45 6.43 2.72 1.06
N PRO A 46 7.71 2.40 1.27
CA PRO A 46 8.65 2.19 0.17
C PRO A 46 8.22 0.97 -0.64
N HIS A 47 8.20 1.11 -1.96
CA HIS A 47 7.98 0.01 -2.88
C HIS A 47 9.27 -0.28 -3.66
N PRO A 48 9.71 -1.54 -3.80
CA PRO A 48 10.85 -1.88 -4.63
C PRO A 48 10.51 -1.80 -6.13
N ALA A 49 11.52 -1.60 -6.98
CA ALA A 49 11.30 -1.57 -8.43
C ALA A 49 10.89 -2.96 -8.96
N TYR A 50 10.02 -2.99 -9.96
CA TYR A 50 9.61 -4.23 -10.67
C TYR A 50 9.12 -5.36 -9.76
N SER A 51 8.40 -5.03 -8.68
CA SER A 51 7.93 -6.03 -7.69
C SER A 51 6.39 -6.14 -7.65
N PRO A 52 5.75 -6.65 -8.72
CA PRO A 52 4.30 -6.81 -8.77
C PRO A 52 3.77 -7.85 -7.77
N ASP A 53 4.60 -8.79 -7.33
CA ASP A 53 4.29 -9.78 -6.29
C ASP A 53 4.04 -9.16 -4.91
N ILE A 54 4.61 -7.98 -4.65
CA ILE A 54 4.43 -7.22 -3.40
C ILE A 54 3.19 -6.33 -3.48
N SER A 55 2.75 -5.97 -4.69
CA SER A 55 1.55 -5.18 -4.92
C SER A 55 0.31 -6.07 -4.78
N SER A 56 -0.51 -5.83 -3.75
CA SER A 56 -1.77 -6.58 -3.59
C SER A 56 -2.72 -6.39 -4.77
N THR A 57 -2.70 -5.22 -5.39
CA THR A 57 -3.50 -4.90 -6.57
C THR A 57 -3.07 -5.75 -7.77
N ASP A 58 -1.76 -5.88 -8.02
CA ASP A 58 -1.25 -6.64 -9.16
C ASP A 58 -1.30 -8.16 -8.91
N TYR A 59 -0.84 -8.61 -7.74
CA TYR A 59 -0.74 -10.04 -7.40
C TYR A 59 -2.11 -10.71 -7.20
N HIS A 60 -3.04 -10.02 -6.53
CA HIS A 60 -4.33 -10.60 -6.15
C HIS A 60 -5.47 -10.01 -6.97
N PHE A 61 -5.71 -8.70 -6.86
CA PHE A 61 -6.92 -8.09 -7.40
C PHE A 61 -7.00 -8.21 -8.93
N PHE A 62 -6.01 -7.72 -9.68
CA PHE A 62 -5.99 -7.79 -11.13
C PHE A 62 -5.85 -9.21 -11.66
N LYS A 63 -5.11 -10.07 -10.96
CA LYS A 63 -5.03 -11.49 -11.30
C LYS A 63 -6.42 -12.15 -11.29
N HIS A 64 -7.21 -11.92 -10.24
CA HIS A 64 -8.57 -12.45 -10.15
C HIS A 64 -9.55 -11.76 -11.10
N LEU A 65 -9.39 -10.45 -11.35
CA LEU A 65 -10.20 -9.74 -12.35
C LEU A 65 -10.00 -10.28 -13.77
N ASN A 66 -8.76 -10.60 -14.16
CA ASN A 66 -8.46 -11.17 -15.47
C ASN A 66 -8.95 -12.61 -15.65
N THR A 67 -9.48 -13.23 -14.59
CA THR A 67 -10.03 -14.59 -14.63
C THR A 67 -11.56 -14.59 -14.83
N PHE A 68 -12.20 -13.41 -14.90
CA PHE A 68 -13.60 -13.23 -15.30
C PHE A 68 -13.73 -13.04 -16.81
#